data_AF-A0A7Z1PH20-F1
#
_entry.id   AF-A0A7Z1PH20-F1
#
_cell.length_a   1.000
_cell.length_b   1.000
_cell.length_c   1.000
_cell.angle_alpha   90.00
_cell.angle_beta   90.00
_cell.angle_gamma   90.00
#
_symmetry.space_group_name_H-M   'P 1'
#
loop_
_entity.id
_entity.type
_entity.pdbx_description
1 polymer ?
#
loop_
_entity_poly.entity_id
_entity_poly.type
_entity_poly.pdbx_seq_one_letter_code
_entity_poly.pdbx_strand_id
1 'polypeptide(L)'
;ALALELMTEGFEGELFNREGEAWPEADVTIVDLGYLSREGYESQMALAVISLVNTVNHIAERDQFEKRNTLFDIDEAHVVTANPLLAPYFAKKSKMWRKLGTWLWLATQNLKDFPDESEKMLNMAEWWICLTMPPDEIEQVARFRSLTEEQKQMLASAKKGPKVNGIPCYTEGVVMGSNLNALFRSVPPSLYLALGMTEKDEKAQRRELMKAHGCTELEAAFMVARELDRKRGTGAVNET
;
A
#
# COMPACT_ATOMS: atom_id res chain seq x y z
N ALA A 1 29.43 -5.66 -21.86
CA ALA A 1 30.25 -4.53 -21.37
C ALA A 1 29.37 -3.28 -21.28
N LEU A 2 28.87 -2.76 -22.40
CA LEU A 2 28.03 -1.54 -22.43
C LEU A 2 26.85 -1.49 -21.45
N ALA A 3 26.11 -2.59 -21.27
CA ALA A 3 24.92 -2.58 -20.39
C ALA A 3 25.24 -2.45 -18.89
N LEU A 4 26.43 -2.90 -18.46
CA LEU A 4 26.86 -2.74 -17.06
C LEU A 4 27.45 -1.34 -16.83
N GLU A 5 28.14 -0.77 -17.82
CA GLU A 5 28.68 0.59 -17.78
C GLU A 5 27.54 1.62 -17.58
N LEU A 6 26.40 1.41 -18.26
CA LEU A 6 25.20 2.23 -18.07
C LEU A 6 24.67 2.26 -16.63
N MET A 7 24.91 1.20 -15.84
CA MET A 7 24.49 1.15 -14.43
C MET A 7 25.51 1.79 -13.47
N THR A 8 26.68 2.18 -13.98
CA THR A 8 27.78 2.73 -13.18
C THR A 8 28.00 4.23 -13.41
N GLU A 9 27.30 4.81 -14.37
CA GLU A 9 27.42 6.22 -14.78
C GLU A 9 26.12 6.98 -14.54
N GLY A 10 26.20 8.32 -14.49
CA GLY A 10 25.03 9.19 -14.36
C GLY A 10 24.18 8.92 -13.11
N PHE A 11 22.86 9.00 -13.27
CA PHE A 11 21.90 8.79 -12.19
C PHE A 11 21.94 7.36 -11.65
N GLU A 12 22.06 6.37 -12.52
CA GLU A 12 22.16 4.96 -12.15
C GLU A 12 23.41 4.69 -11.30
N GLY A 13 24.54 5.32 -11.65
CA GLY A 13 25.76 5.25 -10.85
C GLY A 13 25.59 5.84 -9.46
N GLU A 14 24.90 6.98 -9.32
CA GLU A 14 24.57 7.57 -8.02
C GLU A 14 23.65 6.68 -7.18
N LEU A 15 22.76 5.92 -7.83
CA LEU A 15 21.79 5.08 -7.13
C LEU A 15 22.35 3.70 -6.75
N PHE A 16 23.12 3.07 -7.65
CA PHE A 16 23.52 1.66 -7.54
C PHE A 16 25.03 1.42 -7.41
N ASN A 17 25.87 2.40 -7.74
CA ASN A 17 27.33 2.24 -7.79
C ASN A 17 28.05 3.20 -6.83
N ARG A 18 27.60 3.23 -5.57
CA ARG A 18 28.25 3.97 -4.49
C ARG A 18 28.31 3.15 -3.22
N GLU A 19 29.23 3.50 -2.33
CA GLU A 19 29.21 2.97 -0.97
C GLU A 19 27.91 3.38 -0.28
N GLY A 20 27.20 2.39 0.26
CA GLY A 20 25.97 2.59 1.01
C GLY A 20 26.20 2.35 2.50
N GLU A 21 25.35 2.95 3.33
CA GLU A 21 25.27 2.65 4.74
C GLU A 21 24.16 1.62 5.00
N ALA A 22 24.32 0.81 6.03
CA ALA A 22 23.25 -0.05 6.50
C ALA A 22 22.05 0.80 6.93
N TRP A 23 20.84 0.27 6.76
CA TRP A 23 19.65 0.97 7.25
C TRP A 23 19.75 1.19 8.76
N PRO A 24 19.36 2.38 9.26
CA PRO A 24 19.28 2.58 10.70
C PRO A 24 18.22 1.63 11.28
N GLU A 25 18.42 1.19 12.53
CA GLU A 25 17.39 0.46 13.25
C GLU A 25 16.17 1.38 13.45
N ALA A 26 15.03 0.97 12.90
CA ALA A 26 13.79 1.72 12.94
C ALA A 26 12.59 0.78 13.03
N ASP A 27 11.53 1.23 13.71
CA ASP A 27 10.26 0.50 13.78
C ASP A 27 9.47 0.56 12.47
N VAL A 28 9.68 1.62 11.69
CA VAL A 28 9.00 1.89 10.43
C VAL A 28 10.02 2.45 9.45
N THR A 29 10.17 1.79 8.31
CA THR A 29 11.01 2.25 7.19
C THR A 29 10.12 2.49 5.98
N ILE A 30 10.10 3.72 5.48
CA ILE A 30 9.32 4.12 4.30
C ILE A 30 10.31 4.38 3.17
N VAL A 31 10.11 3.72 2.03
CA VAL A 31 10.93 3.92 0.83
C VAL A 31 10.04 4.45 -0.30
N ASP A 32 10.36 5.63 -0.79
CA ASP A 32 9.65 6.25 -1.92
C ASP A 32 10.32 5.84 -3.25
N LEU A 33 9.55 5.21 -4.14
CA LEU A 33 9.99 4.76 -5.46
C LEU A 33 9.41 5.62 -6.60
N GLY A 34 8.79 6.76 -6.30
CA GLY A 34 8.01 7.55 -7.26
C GLY A 34 8.79 8.10 -8.45
N TYR A 35 10.12 8.20 -8.36
CA TYR A 35 10.94 8.50 -9.55
C TYR A 35 11.10 7.27 -10.46
N LEU A 36 11.35 6.10 -9.87
CA LEU A 36 11.58 4.84 -10.58
C LEU A 36 10.29 4.24 -11.16
N SER A 37 9.12 4.67 -10.68
CA SER A 37 7.82 4.21 -11.19
C SER A 37 7.43 4.83 -12.54
N ARG A 38 8.30 5.67 -13.12
CA ARG A 38 8.09 6.30 -14.43
C ARG A 38 8.43 5.32 -15.55
N GLU A 39 7.75 5.48 -16.69
CA GLU A 39 8.04 4.73 -17.92
C GLU A 39 9.51 4.89 -18.33
N GLY A 40 10.17 3.79 -18.70
CA GLY A 40 11.57 3.72 -19.08
C GLY A 40 12.55 3.41 -17.95
N TYR A 41 12.08 3.31 -16.69
CA TYR A 41 12.90 2.96 -15.52
C TYR A 41 12.63 1.55 -14.99
N GLU A 42 12.01 0.67 -15.79
CA GLU A 42 11.56 -0.66 -15.35
C GLU A 42 12.71 -1.54 -14.85
N SER A 43 13.89 -1.41 -15.46
CA SER A 43 15.08 -2.17 -15.06
C SER A 43 15.67 -1.67 -13.75
N GLN A 44 15.72 -0.34 -13.58
CA GLN A 44 16.19 0.33 -12.37
C GLN A 44 15.23 0.06 -11.21
N MET A 45 13.92 0.11 -11.45
CA MET A 45 12.89 -0.29 -10.48
C MET A 45 13.11 -1.72 -10.02
N ALA A 46 13.33 -2.66 -10.95
CA ALA A 46 13.58 -4.05 -10.60
C ALA A 46 14.84 -4.23 -9.74
N LEU A 47 15.94 -3.58 -10.12
CA LEU A 47 17.18 -3.66 -9.35
C LEU A 47 17.03 -3.06 -7.95
N ALA A 48 16.38 -1.89 -7.84
CA ALA A 48 16.10 -1.24 -6.57
C ALA A 48 15.26 -2.16 -5.68
N VAL A 49 14.11 -2.64 -6.16
CA VAL A 49 13.21 -3.50 -5.39
C VAL A 49 13.90 -4.80 -4.95
N ILE A 50 14.66 -5.46 -5.82
CA ILE A 50 15.41 -6.67 -5.44
C ILE A 50 16.42 -6.37 -4.32
N SER A 51 17.10 -5.23 -4.39
CA SER A 51 18.05 -4.79 -3.37
C SER A 51 17.35 -4.54 -2.04
N LEU A 52 16.22 -3.82 -2.05
CA LEU A 52 15.39 -3.55 -0.86
C LEU A 52 14.90 -4.86 -0.21
N VAL A 53 14.36 -5.77 -1.02
CA VAL A 53 13.86 -7.07 -0.54
C VAL A 53 14.99 -7.91 0.04
N ASN A 54 16.20 -7.86 -0.51
CA ASN A 54 17.35 -8.54 0.08
C ASN A 54 17.77 -7.92 1.42
N THR A 55 17.72 -6.60 1.58
CA THR A 55 17.95 -5.94 2.88
C THR A 55 16.91 -6.39 3.91
N VAL A 56 15.63 -6.37 3.54
CA VAL A 56 14.55 -6.86 4.42
C VAL A 56 14.73 -8.34 4.74
N ASN A 57 15.20 -9.13 3.77
CA ASN A 57 15.49 -10.53 3.99
C ASN A 57 16.59 -10.75 5.04
N HIS A 58 17.64 -9.93 5.00
CA HIS A 58 18.71 -9.99 5.99
C HIS A 58 18.19 -9.64 7.39
N ILE A 59 17.33 -8.62 7.51
CA ILE A 59 16.66 -8.26 8.77
C ILE A 59 15.79 -9.42 9.26
N ALA A 60 14.98 -10.01 8.38
CA ALA A 60 14.13 -11.15 8.71
C ALA A 60 14.92 -12.38 9.18
N GLU A 61 16.08 -12.66 8.59
CA GLU A 61 16.96 -13.75 9.01
C GLU A 61 17.64 -13.46 10.35
N ARG A 62 18.09 -12.21 10.57
CA ARG A 62 18.68 -11.77 11.85
C ARG A 62 17.68 -11.91 12.99
N ASP A 63 16.44 -11.48 12.75
CA ASP A 63 15.40 -11.34 13.78
C ASP A 63 14.46 -12.57 13.88
N GLN A 64 14.78 -13.67 13.19
CA GLN A 64 13.90 -14.85 13.08
C GLN A 64 13.54 -15.53 14.40
N PHE A 65 14.32 -15.29 15.47
CA PHE A 65 14.08 -15.83 16.81
C PHE A 65 13.31 -14.87 17.72
N GLU A 66 13.04 -13.66 17.25
CA GLU A 66 12.24 -12.67 17.97
C GLU A 66 10.75 -12.99 17.86
N LYS A 67 9.97 -12.54 18.86
CA LYS A 67 8.51 -12.71 18.84
C LYS A 67 7.80 -11.76 17.87
N ARG A 68 8.48 -10.69 17.46
CA ARG A 68 7.89 -9.62 16.66
C ARG A 68 7.97 -10.00 15.19
N ASN A 69 6.82 -9.91 14.52
CA ASN A 69 6.76 -10.09 13.08
C ASN A 69 7.13 -8.80 12.34
N THR A 70 7.67 -8.96 11.14
CA THR A 70 7.89 -7.86 10.19
C THR A 70 6.75 -7.81 9.18
N LEU A 71 6.25 -6.61 8.89
CA LEU A 71 5.33 -6.37 7.77
C LEU A 71 6.12 -5.70 6.64
N PHE A 72 6.09 -6.29 5.46
CA PHE A 72 6.65 -5.74 4.24
C PHE A 72 5.49 -5.38 3.32
N ASP A 73 5.19 -4.09 3.27
CA ASP A 73 4.00 -3.55 2.60
C ASP A 73 4.43 -2.89 1.29
N ILE A 74 3.78 -3.27 0.18
CA ILE A 74 3.94 -2.61 -1.11
C ILE A 74 2.63 -1.90 -1.46
N ASP A 75 2.68 -0.57 -1.48
CA ASP A 75 1.60 0.24 -2.03
C ASP A 75 1.71 0.32 -3.56
N GLU A 76 0.57 0.43 -4.23
CA GLU A 76 0.44 0.30 -5.69
C GLU A 76 1.24 -0.89 -6.27
N ALA A 77 1.05 -2.06 -5.64
CA ALA A 77 1.80 -3.27 -5.92
C ALA A 77 1.84 -3.65 -7.41
N HIS A 78 0.81 -3.30 -8.18
CA HIS A 78 0.77 -3.53 -9.64
C HIS A 78 1.94 -2.89 -10.38
N VAL A 79 2.46 -1.74 -9.93
CA VAL A 79 3.64 -1.06 -10.51
C VAL A 79 4.87 -1.97 -10.42
N VAL A 80 5.02 -2.68 -9.31
CA VAL A 80 6.16 -3.55 -9.05
C VAL A 80 5.92 -4.94 -9.65
N THR A 81 4.73 -5.50 -9.49
CA THR A 81 4.43 -6.87 -9.90
C THR A 81 4.12 -7.03 -11.38
N ALA A 82 3.89 -5.94 -12.13
CA ALA A 82 3.86 -5.97 -13.58
C ALA A 82 5.21 -6.39 -14.20
N ASN A 83 6.31 -6.19 -13.47
CA ASN A 83 7.62 -6.63 -13.93
C ASN A 83 7.75 -8.17 -13.85
N PRO A 84 8.03 -8.85 -14.97
CA PRO A 84 8.07 -10.32 -15.02
C PRO A 84 9.17 -10.95 -14.17
N LEU A 85 10.19 -10.18 -13.75
CA LEU A 85 11.24 -10.64 -12.85
C LEU A 85 10.83 -10.57 -11.39
N LEU A 86 10.05 -9.55 -11.02
CA LEU A 86 9.71 -9.27 -9.63
C LEU A 86 8.62 -10.19 -9.10
N ALA A 87 7.59 -10.49 -9.90
CA ALA A 87 6.49 -11.35 -9.44
C ALA A 87 6.95 -12.76 -9.01
N PRO A 88 7.74 -13.51 -9.80
CA PRO A 88 8.28 -14.81 -9.37
C PRO A 88 9.22 -14.69 -8.16
N TYR A 89 9.97 -13.59 -8.08
CA TYR A 89 10.90 -13.33 -6.98
C TYR A 89 10.15 -13.13 -5.65
N PHE A 90 9.10 -12.29 -5.63
CA PHE A 90 8.22 -12.12 -4.47
C PHE A 90 7.52 -13.42 -4.07
N ALA A 91 7.02 -14.20 -5.05
CA ALA A 91 6.41 -15.50 -4.76
C ALA A 91 7.39 -16.48 -4.08
N LYS A 92 8.69 -16.43 -4.42
CA LYS A 92 9.72 -17.23 -3.75
C LYS A 92 10.04 -16.69 -2.36
N LYS A 93 10.22 -15.38 -2.22
CA LYS A 93 10.56 -14.73 -0.94
C LYS A 93 9.45 -14.87 0.09
N SER A 94 8.20 -14.67 -0.31
CA SER A 94 7.04 -14.80 0.59
C SER A 94 6.91 -16.21 1.21
N LYS A 95 7.22 -17.28 0.45
CA LYS A 95 7.28 -18.65 1.00
C LYS A 95 8.32 -18.80 2.10
N MET A 96 9.47 -18.18 1.92
CA MET A 96 10.56 -18.24 2.89
C MET A 96 10.22 -17.41 4.14
N TRP A 97 9.71 -16.19 3.93
CA TRP A 97 9.30 -15.26 4.98
C TRP A 97 8.24 -15.81 5.94
N ARG A 98 7.38 -16.74 5.48
CA ARG A 98 6.46 -17.46 6.36
C ARG A 98 7.16 -18.17 7.54
N LYS A 99 8.41 -18.58 7.37
CA LYS A 99 9.22 -19.22 8.43
C LYS A 99 9.97 -18.22 9.30
N LEU A 100 10.13 -16.98 8.83
CA LEU A 100 10.94 -15.93 9.47
C LEU A 100 10.07 -14.84 10.12
N GLY A 101 8.77 -15.09 10.31
CA GLY A 101 7.86 -14.09 10.89
C GLY A 101 7.69 -12.83 10.04
N THR A 102 7.92 -12.89 8.73
CA THR A 102 7.76 -11.74 7.82
C THR A 102 6.55 -11.93 6.90
N TRP A 103 5.73 -10.89 6.75
CA TRP A 103 4.48 -10.92 5.98
C TRP A 103 4.54 -9.94 4.83
N LEU A 104 4.18 -10.40 3.63
CA LEU A 104 4.06 -9.56 2.45
C LEU A 104 2.62 -9.04 2.35
N TRP A 105 2.43 -7.73 2.37
CA TRP A 105 1.16 -7.08 2.06
C TRP A 105 1.27 -6.36 0.71
N LEU A 106 0.25 -6.54 -0.12
CA LEU A 106 0.16 -5.92 -1.43
C LEU A 106 -1.14 -5.10 -1.45
N ALA A 107 -1.02 -3.79 -1.57
CA ALA A 107 -2.15 -2.90 -1.81
C ALA A 107 -2.17 -2.53 -3.29
N THR A 108 -3.35 -2.62 -3.92
CA THR A 108 -3.54 -2.23 -5.31
C THR A 108 -4.97 -1.80 -5.53
N GLN A 109 -5.17 -0.82 -6.41
CA GLN A 109 -6.50 -0.41 -6.87
C GLN A 109 -6.94 -1.23 -8.08
N ASN A 110 -6.00 -1.62 -8.95
CA ASN A 110 -6.32 -2.29 -10.21
C ASN A 110 -5.74 -3.71 -10.25
N LEU A 111 -6.60 -4.71 -10.10
CA LEU A 111 -6.22 -6.11 -10.27
C LEU A 111 -6.08 -6.53 -11.75
N LYS A 112 -6.61 -5.75 -12.70
CA LYS A 112 -6.46 -6.06 -14.14
C LYS A 112 -5.01 -5.95 -14.60
N ASP A 113 -4.25 -5.07 -13.97
CA ASP A 113 -2.85 -4.79 -14.33
C ASP A 113 -1.90 -5.87 -13.81
N PHE A 114 -2.38 -6.82 -13.01
CA PHE A 114 -1.59 -7.98 -12.62
C PHE A 114 -1.45 -8.95 -13.80
N PRO A 115 -0.22 -9.28 -14.20
CA PRO A 115 0.02 -10.26 -15.25
C PRO A 115 -0.33 -11.66 -14.73
N ASP A 116 -0.66 -12.58 -15.63
CA ASP A 116 -1.07 -13.95 -15.26
C ASP A 116 0.04 -14.69 -14.50
N GLU A 117 1.31 -14.33 -14.70
CA GLU A 117 2.45 -14.84 -13.94
C GLU A 117 2.36 -14.54 -12.43
N SER A 118 1.61 -13.50 -12.04
CA SER A 118 1.37 -13.15 -10.63
C SER A 118 0.31 -14.03 -9.97
N GLU A 119 -0.41 -14.87 -10.71
CA GLU A 119 -1.45 -15.76 -10.17
C GLU A 119 -0.92 -16.64 -9.06
N LYS A 120 0.29 -17.21 -9.24
CA LYS A 120 0.94 -18.03 -8.22
C LYS A 120 1.20 -17.28 -6.92
N MET A 121 1.53 -15.98 -7.02
CA MET A 121 1.79 -15.14 -5.85
C MET A 121 0.48 -14.84 -5.12
N LEU A 122 -0.55 -14.41 -5.85
CA LEU A 122 -1.83 -13.97 -5.28
C LEU A 122 -2.65 -15.15 -4.74
N ASN A 123 -2.60 -16.32 -5.37
CA ASN A 123 -3.26 -17.53 -4.87
C ASN A 123 -2.72 -17.95 -3.48
N MET A 124 -1.45 -17.65 -3.20
CA MET A 124 -0.87 -17.92 -1.88
C MET A 124 -1.31 -16.95 -0.79
N ALA A 125 -2.00 -15.86 -1.13
CA ALA A 125 -2.44 -14.88 -0.15
C ALA A 125 -3.48 -15.52 0.80
N GLU A 126 -3.08 -15.63 2.06
CA GLU A 126 -3.91 -16.21 3.12
C GLU A 126 -5.13 -15.34 3.42
N TRP A 127 -4.93 -14.02 3.34
CA TRP A 127 -5.92 -13.00 3.63
C TRP A 127 -6.13 -12.11 2.41
N TRP A 128 -7.40 -11.88 2.08
CA TRP A 128 -7.83 -10.89 1.10
C TRP A 128 -8.68 -9.86 1.83
N ILE A 129 -8.31 -8.59 1.70
CA ILE A 129 -9.08 -7.47 2.23
C ILE A 129 -9.55 -6.66 1.02
N CYS A 130 -10.81 -6.86 0.65
CA CYS A 130 -11.42 -6.21 -0.48
C CYS A 130 -12.31 -5.08 0.03
N LEU A 131 -12.03 -3.84 -0.35
CA LEU A 131 -12.94 -2.73 -0.08
C LEU A 131 -14.11 -2.76 -1.08
N THR A 132 -14.81 -1.64 -1.24
CA THR A 132 -15.90 -1.52 -2.21
C THR A 132 -15.36 -1.70 -3.63
N MET A 133 -15.78 -2.77 -4.30
CA MET A 133 -15.36 -3.12 -5.65
C MET A 133 -16.57 -3.12 -6.61
N PRO A 134 -16.47 -2.54 -7.81
CA PRO A 134 -17.43 -2.75 -8.88
C PRO A 134 -17.54 -4.23 -9.28
N PRO A 135 -18.64 -4.67 -9.93
CA PRO A 135 -18.84 -6.06 -10.32
C PRO A 135 -17.71 -6.64 -11.19
N ASP A 136 -17.09 -5.84 -12.06
CA ASP A 136 -16.00 -6.30 -12.92
C ASP A 136 -14.70 -6.56 -12.15
N GLU A 137 -14.43 -5.81 -11.06
CA GLU A 137 -13.29 -6.07 -10.17
C GLU A 137 -13.48 -7.35 -9.35
N ILE A 138 -14.71 -7.70 -8.97
CA ILE A 138 -15.01 -8.98 -8.30
C ILE A 138 -14.60 -10.16 -9.19
N GLU A 139 -14.86 -10.08 -10.49
CA GLU A 139 -14.43 -11.10 -11.44
C GLU A 139 -12.90 -11.13 -11.63
N GLN A 140 -12.20 -10.01 -11.42
CA GLN A 140 -10.73 -10.01 -11.39
C GLN A 140 -10.19 -10.71 -10.14
N VAL A 141 -10.81 -10.54 -8.98
CA VAL A 141 -10.46 -11.33 -7.78
C VAL A 141 -10.67 -12.82 -8.05
N ALA A 142 -11.75 -13.17 -8.76
CA ALA A 142 -12.07 -14.55 -9.12
C ALA A 142 -11.00 -15.22 -10.03
N ARG A 143 -10.16 -14.45 -10.73
CA ARG A 143 -9.00 -14.99 -11.48
C ARG A 143 -7.94 -15.60 -10.55
N PHE A 144 -7.76 -15.03 -9.36
CA PHE A 144 -6.66 -15.37 -8.46
C PHE A 144 -7.09 -16.17 -7.23
N ARG A 145 -8.38 -16.12 -6.90
CA ARG A 145 -8.98 -16.83 -5.76
C ARG A 145 -10.32 -17.42 -6.18
N SER A 146 -10.51 -18.71 -5.93
CA SER A 146 -11.83 -19.33 -6.11
C SER A 146 -12.82 -18.74 -5.09
N LEU A 147 -13.91 -18.16 -5.59
CA LEU A 147 -14.97 -17.56 -4.80
C LEU A 147 -16.26 -18.37 -4.93
N THR A 148 -16.94 -18.61 -3.81
CA THR A 148 -18.33 -19.12 -3.85
C THR A 148 -19.29 -18.00 -4.26
N GLU A 149 -20.51 -18.36 -4.67
CA GLU A 149 -21.55 -17.39 -5.00
C GLU A 149 -21.89 -16.50 -3.81
N GLU A 150 -21.88 -17.03 -2.58
CA GLU A 150 -22.11 -16.27 -1.35
C GLU A 150 -20.98 -15.26 -1.10
N GLN A 151 -19.72 -15.62 -1.38
CA GLN A 151 -18.59 -14.70 -1.27
C GLN A 151 -18.67 -13.58 -2.32
N LYS A 152 -19.04 -13.91 -3.56
CA LYS A 152 -19.29 -12.89 -4.61
C LYS A 152 -20.41 -11.92 -4.19
N GLN A 153 -21.51 -12.44 -3.64
CA GLN A 153 -22.60 -11.62 -3.11
C GLN A 153 -22.15 -10.75 -1.93
N MET A 154 -21.33 -11.28 -1.03
CA MET A 154 -20.78 -10.54 0.10
C MET A 154 -19.90 -9.37 -0.38
N LEU A 155 -19.01 -9.60 -1.35
CA LEU A 155 -18.18 -8.56 -1.96
C LEU A 155 -19.04 -7.47 -2.61
N ALA A 156 -20.07 -7.87 -3.37
CA ALA A 156 -20.99 -6.94 -4.01
C ALA A 156 -21.85 -6.13 -3.03
N SER A 157 -22.00 -6.59 -1.78
CA SER A 157 -22.80 -5.91 -0.76
C SER A 157 -22.08 -4.76 -0.05
N ALA A 158 -20.75 -4.73 -0.11
CA ALA A 158 -19.95 -3.70 0.55
C ALA A 158 -20.19 -2.32 -0.07
N LYS A 159 -20.45 -1.32 0.77
CA LYS A 159 -20.74 0.06 0.33
C LYS A 159 -19.93 1.12 1.08
N LYS A 160 -19.79 2.27 0.44
CA LYS A 160 -19.32 3.50 1.09
C LYS A 160 -20.47 4.09 1.90
N GLY A 161 -20.19 4.52 3.12
CA GLY A 161 -21.15 5.21 3.96
C GLY A 161 -21.56 6.57 3.38
N PRO A 162 -22.57 7.23 3.98
CA PRO A 162 -22.95 8.59 3.62
C PRO A 162 -21.74 9.53 3.57
N LYS A 163 -21.71 10.39 2.53
CA LYS A 163 -20.66 11.41 2.40
C LYS A 163 -20.97 12.61 3.29
N VAL A 164 -19.98 13.07 4.03
CA VAL A 164 -20.01 14.31 4.80
C VAL A 164 -18.89 15.21 4.28
N ASN A 165 -19.25 16.25 3.51
CA ASN A 165 -18.34 17.09 2.68
C ASN A 165 -17.47 16.28 1.72
N GLY A 166 -18.12 15.46 0.89
CA GLY A 166 -17.41 14.68 -0.14
C GLY A 166 -16.76 13.39 0.36
N ILE A 167 -16.51 13.26 1.67
CA ILE A 167 -15.81 12.09 2.25
C ILE A 167 -16.80 11.10 2.87
N PRO A 168 -16.74 9.81 2.54
CA PRO A 168 -17.52 8.77 3.23
C PRO A 168 -17.20 8.73 4.73
N CYS A 169 -18.24 8.68 5.58
CA CYS A 169 -18.03 8.53 7.02
C CYS A 169 -17.40 7.17 7.41
N TYR A 170 -17.58 6.16 6.56
CA TYR A 170 -16.93 4.87 6.64
C TYR A 170 -16.86 4.22 5.26
N THR A 171 -16.01 3.22 5.11
CA THR A 171 -16.00 2.33 3.95
C THR A 171 -16.19 0.91 4.43
N GLU A 172 -17.16 0.19 3.87
CA GLU A 172 -17.27 -1.25 4.12
C GLU A 172 -16.33 -2.03 3.21
N GLY A 173 -15.94 -3.20 3.66
CA GLY A 173 -15.16 -4.16 2.91
C GLY A 173 -15.44 -5.57 3.39
N VAL A 174 -14.84 -6.53 2.71
CA VAL A 174 -14.88 -7.94 3.06
C VAL A 174 -13.46 -8.41 3.35
N VAL A 175 -13.28 -9.04 4.51
CA VAL A 175 -12.09 -9.85 4.79
C VAL A 175 -12.41 -11.30 4.47
N MET A 176 -11.56 -11.93 3.68
CA MET A 176 -11.65 -13.35 3.33
C MET A 176 -10.33 -14.05 3.65
N GLY A 177 -10.42 -15.10 4.47
CA GLY A 177 -9.33 -16.00 4.78
C GLY A 177 -9.83 -17.45 4.84
N SER A 178 -8.97 -18.36 5.28
CA SER A 178 -9.34 -19.77 5.45
C SER A 178 -10.45 -19.96 6.51
N ASN A 179 -10.38 -19.20 7.60
CA ASN A 179 -11.24 -19.39 8.78
C ASN A 179 -12.17 -18.21 9.08
N LEU A 180 -12.07 -17.11 8.32
CA LEU A 180 -12.87 -15.91 8.54
C LEU A 180 -13.28 -15.32 7.19
N ASN A 181 -14.59 -15.19 6.98
CA ASN A 181 -15.18 -14.47 5.86
C ASN A 181 -16.22 -13.54 6.44
N ALA A 182 -15.93 -12.24 6.46
CA ALA A 182 -16.76 -11.27 7.16
C ALA A 182 -16.78 -9.91 6.47
N LEU A 183 -17.95 -9.27 6.51
CA LEU A 183 -18.07 -7.84 6.27
C LEU A 183 -17.46 -7.08 7.45
N PHE A 184 -16.69 -6.06 7.15
CA PHE A 184 -16.19 -5.12 8.14
C PHE A 184 -16.49 -3.69 7.70
N ARG A 185 -16.40 -2.78 8.66
CA ARG A 185 -16.52 -1.34 8.43
C ARG A 185 -15.24 -0.65 8.88
N SER A 186 -14.53 -0.04 7.93
CA SER A 186 -13.40 0.81 8.21
C SER A 186 -13.88 2.23 8.52
N VAL A 187 -13.56 2.70 9.72
CA VAL A 187 -13.82 4.07 10.19
C VAL A 187 -12.46 4.71 10.51
N PRO A 188 -11.73 5.20 9.51
CA PRO A 188 -10.40 5.75 9.73
C PRO A 188 -10.48 7.03 10.57
N PRO A 189 -9.56 7.23 11.52
CA PRO A 189 -9.36 8.50 12.20
C PRO A 189 -9.27 9.66 11.20
N SER A 190 -9.84 10.81 11.58
CA SER A 190 -9.93 11.98 10.72
C SER A 190 -8.56 12.51 10.28
N LEU A 191 -7.53 12.33 11.11
CA LEU A 191 -6.17 12.69 10.77
C LEU A 191 -5.63 11.86 9.59
N TYR A 192 -5.84 10.55 9.58
CA TYR A 192 -5.36 9.68 8.49
C TYR A 192 -6.03 10.03 7.17
N LEU A 193 -7.33 10.35 7.20
CA LEU A 193 -8.02 10.87 6.03
C LEU A 193 -7.42 12.19 5.57
N ALA A 194 -7.26 13.16 6.47
CA ALA A 194 -6.73 14.47 6.14
C ALA A 194 -5.32 14.43 5.53
N LEU A 195 -4.48 13.49 5.98
CA LEU A 195 -3.13 13.25 5.43
C LEU A 195 -3.19 12.53 4.08
N GLY A 196 -4.08 11.54 3.92
CA GLY A 196 -4.25 10.77 2.69
C GLY A 196 -5.05 11.48 1.58
N MET A 197 -5.61 12.65 1.86
CA MET A 197 -6.34 13.46 0.89
C MET A 197 -5.38 13.99 -0.20
N THR A 198 -5.52 13.46 -1.42
CA THR A 198 -4.67 13.77 -2.58
C THR A 198 -5.46 14.29 -3.79
N GLU A 199 -6.79 14.35 -3.71
CA GLU A 199 -7.63 14.83 -4.80
C GLU A 199 -7.45 16.33 -5.02
N LYS A 200 -7.77 16.80 -6.24
CA LYS A 200 -7.54 18.19 -6.66
C LYS A 200 -8.24 19.20 -5.75
N ASP A 201 -9.50 18.96 -5.43
CA ASP A 201 -10.30 19.86 -4.60
C ASP A 201 -9.83 19.85 -3.13
N GLU A 202 -9.33 18.70 -2.66
CA GLU A 202 -8.79 18.54 -1.31
C GLU A 202 -7.46 19.29 -1.14
N LYS A 203 -6.59 19.18 -2.14
CA LYS A 203 -5.35 19.97 -2.24
C LYS A 203 -5.64 21.47 -2.30
N ALA A 204 -6.67 21.87 -3.04
CA ALA A 204 -7.10 23.27 -3.10
C ALA A 204 -7.58 23.79 -1.74
N GLN A 205 -8.45 23.03 -1.05
CA GLN A 205 -8.90 23.35 0.31
C GLN A 205 -7.71 23.52 1.27
N ARG A 206 -6.75 22.58 1.25
CA ARG A 206 -5.56 22.65 2.11
C ARG A 206 -4.73 23.90 1.82
N ARG A 207 -4.56 24.25 0.53
CA ARG A 207 -3.85 25.46 0.10
C ARG A 207 -4.54 26.75 0.55
N GLU A 208 -5.87 26.78 0.57
CA GLU A 208 -6.64 27.91 1.10
C GLU A 208 -6.40 28.10 2.59
N LEU A 209 -6.42 27.01 3.37
CA LEU A 209 -6.12 27.05 4.82
C LEU A 209 -4.70 27.55 5.08
N MET A 210 -3.71 27.05 4.34
CA MET A 210 -2.33 27.52 4.46
C MET A 210 -2.21 29.04 4.21
N LYS A 211 -2.90 29.56 3.19
CA LYS A 211 -2.91 31.00 2.89
C LYS A 211 -3.63 31.81 3.97
N ALA A 212 -4.78 31.33 4.44
CA ALA A 212 -5.60 32.03 5.43
C ALA A 212 -4.94 32.11 6.81
N HIS A 213 -4.21 31.06 7.20
CA HIS A 213 -3.62 30.94 8.53
C HIS A 213 -2.09 31.08 8.57
N GLY A 214 -1.44 31.24 7.42
CA GLY A 214 0.01 31.37 7.34
C GLY A 214 0.76 30.13 7.86
N CYS A 215 0.17 28.94 7.70
CA CYS A 215 0.65 27.69 8.30
C CYS A 215 1.24 26.72 7.26
N THR A 216 1.93 25.70 7.77
CA THR A 216 2.47 24.60 6.98
C THR A 216 1.38 23.68 6.45
N GLU A 217 1.72 22.83 5.48
CA GLU A 217 0.77 21.85 4.94
C GLU A 217 0.30 20.85 6.01
N LEU A 218 1.20 20.42 6.91
CA LEU A 218 0.88 19.51 8.01
C LEU A 218 -0.10 20.16 8.99
N GLU A 219 0.13 21.42 9.36
CA GLU A 219 -0.80 22.15 10.23
C GLU A 219 -2.16 22.34 9.58
N ALA A 220 -2.20 22.64 8.28
CA ALA A 220 -3.45 22.71 7.52
C ALA A 220 -4.17 21.35 7.50
N ALA A 221 -3.45 20.22 7.37
CA ALA A 221 -4.03 18.89 7.46
C ALA A 221 -4.62 18.63 8.87
N PHE A 222 -3.97 19.09 9.94
CA PHE A 222 -4.54 19.02 11.30
C PHE A 222 -5.83 19.84 11.44
N MET A 223 -5.93 20.98 10.76
CA MET A 223 -7.17 21.78 10.73
C MET A 223 -8.30 21.04 10.01
N VAL A 224 -8.01 20.42 8.86
CA VAL A 224 -8.97 19.56 8.15
C VAL A 224 -9.43 18.40 9.03
N ALA A 225 -8.50 17.72 9.71
CA ALA A 225 -8.80 16.62 10.61
C ALA A 225 -9.75 17.04 11.75
N ARG A 226 -9.47 18.17 12.41
CA ARG A 226 -10.34 18.72 13.46
C ARG A 226 -11.75 19.03 12.96
N GLU A 227 -11.86 19.59 11.77
CA GLU A 227 -13.17 19.89 11.17
C GLU A 227 -13.94 18.61 10.80
N LEU A 228 -13.25 17.57 10.34
CA LEU A 228 -13.85 16.25 10.13
C LEU A 228 -14.34 15.64 11.45
N ASP A 229 -13.54 15.73 12.51
CA ASP A 229 -13.93 15.26 13.85
C ASP A 229 -15.18 16.00 14.37
N ARG A 230 -15.23 17.33 14.21
CA ARG A 230 -16.41 18.14 14.57
C ARG A 230 -17.66 17.66 13.84
N LYS A 231 -17.55 17.38 12.54
CA LYS A 231 -18.69 16.91 11.73
C LYS A 231 -19.10 15.47 12.00
N ARG A 232 -18.16 14.64 12.47
CA ARG A 232 -18.41 13.27 12.90
C ARG A 232 -18.95 13.18 14.32
N GLY A 233 -18.99 14.29 15.07
CA GLY A 233 -19.36 14.31 16.48
C GLY A 233 -18.30 13.69 17.40
N THR A 234 -17.07 13.52 16.91
CA THR A 234 -15.92 12.98 17.66
C THR A 234 -14.95 14.07 18.11
N GLY A 235 -15.09 15.28 17.58
CA GLY A 235 -14.31 16.43 18.02
C GLY A 235 -14.72 16.82 19.44
N ALA A 236 -13.75 17.18 20.28
CA ALA A 236 -14.04 17.71 21.60
C ALA A 236 -15.09 18.82 21.48
N VAL A 237 -16.24 18.63 22.14
CA VAL A 237 -17.11 19.75 22.49
C VAL A 237 -16.22 20.59 23.39
N ASN A 238 -15.84 21.79 22.94
CA ASN A 238 -15.11 22.71 23.81
C ASN A 238 -15.93 22.82 25.10
N GLU A 239 -15.42 22.25 26.19
CA GLU A 239 -15.85 22.65 27.52
C GLU A 239 -15.54 24.14 27.59
N THR A 240 -16.62 24.90 27.82
CA THR A 240 -16.69 26.35 28.03
C THR A 240 -15.56 26.92 28.86
#